data_AF-A0A3D5Q7U8-F1
#
_entry.id   AF-A0A3D5Q7U8-F1
#
_cell.length_a   1.000
_cell.length_b   1.000
_cell.length_c   1.000
_cell.angle_alpha   90.00
_cell.angle_beta   90.00
_cell.angle_gamma   90.00
#
_symmetry.space_group_name_H-M   'P 1'
#
loop_
_entity.id
_entity.type
_entity.pdbx_description
1 polymer ?
#
loop_
_entity_poly.entity_id
_entity_poly.type
_entity_poly.pdbx_seq_one_letter_code
_entity_poly.pdbx_strand_id
1 'polypeptide(L)'
;SPAPETFTPDRWLNDGETVTVGKQTLNVLHCPGHTPGHVVFHHPGSALALVGDVLFQGSIGRTDFPKGDHNTLIRSIREKLFPLGGNTRFIPGHGPMSTFAQEQATNPFVSGRHG
;
A
#
# COMPACT_ATOMS: atom_id res chain seq x y z
N SER A 1 -18.75 18.46 13.03
CA SER A 1 -17.52 19.11 12.54
C SER A 1 -17.83 20.02 11.39
N PRO A 2 -17.11 21.15 11.22
CA PRO A 2 -17.13 21.89 9.97
C PRO A 2 -16.70 20.98 8.82
N ALA A 3 -17.25 21.21 7.63
CA ALA A 3 -16.80 20.53 6.43
C ALA A 3 -15.32 20.88 6.19
N PRO A 4 -14.48 19.93 5.75
CA PRO A 4 -13.10 20.24 5.39
C PRO A 4 -13.08 21.26 4.24
N GLU A 5 -12.14 22.19 4.29
CA GLU A 5 -11.88 23.10 3.17
C GLU A 5 -11.40 22.31 1.96
N THR A 6 -11.91 22.69 0.78
CA THR A 6 -11.45 22.11 -0.48
C THR A 6 -10.07 22.64 -0.81
N PHE A 7 -9.19 21.77 -1.29
CA PHE A 7 -7.86 22.14 -1.76
C PHE A 7 -7.57 21.44 -3.08
N THR A 8 -6.66 22.01 -3.86
CA THR A 8 -6.10 21.35 -5.05
C THR A 8 -4.71 20.86 -4.70
N PRO A 9 -4.33 19.62 -5.04
CA PRO A 9 -2.96 19.15 -4.83
C PRO A 9 -1.95 20.03 -5.60
N ASP A 10 -0.88 20.45 -4.95
CA ASP A 10 0.20 21.22 -5.60
C ASP A 10 1.13 20.34 -6.44
N ARG A 11 1.19 19.04 -6.12
CA ARG A 11 2.09 18.07 -6.75
C ARG A 11 1.43 16.70 -6.90
N TRP A 12 1.61 16.11 -8.08
CA TRP A 12 1.34 14.70 -8.35
C TRP A 12 2.57 13.86 -8.01
N LEU A 13 2.34 12.65 -7.51
CA LEU A 13 3.40 11.69 -7.19
C LEU A 13 3.41 10.55 -8.20
N ASN A 14 4.57 10.24 -8.76
CA ASN A 14 4.76 9.12 -9.67
C ASN A 14 5.48 7.95 -8.97
N ASP A 15 5.33 6.76 -9.55
CA ASP A 15 6.08 5.57 -9.13
C ASP A 15 7.60 5.83 -9.17
N GLY A 16 8.31 5.38 -8.13
CA GLY A 16 9.75 5.51 -8.03
C GLY A 16 10.26 6.89 -7.59
N GLU A 17 9.36 7.88 -7.42
CA GLU A 17 9.72 9.16 -6.82
C GLU A 17 9.92 9.06 -5.31
N THR A 18 10.43 10.14 -4.72
CA THR A 18 10.46 10.33 -3.27
C THR A 18 9.65 11.55 -2.85
N VAL A 19 9.17 11.53 -1.60
CA VAL A 19 8.60 12.69 -0.90
C VAL A 19 9.31 12.88 0.43
N THR A 20 9.59 14.13 0.79
CA THR A 20 10.22 14.48 2.07
C THR A 20 9.20 15.14 2.97
N VAL A 21 9.05 14.61 4.19
CA VAL A 21 8.18 15.16 5.24
C VAL A 21 9.03 15.36 6.49
N GLY A 22 9.25 16.62 6.86
CA GLY A 22 10.21 16.97 7.91
C GLY A 22 11.61 16.47 7.56
N LYS A 23 12.16 15.55 8.36
CA LYS A 23 13.50 14.95 8.16
C LYS A 23 13.46 13.57 7.49
N GLN A 24 12.27 13.05 7.17
CA GLN A 24 12.12 11.71 6.61
C GLN A 24 11.91 11.80 5.11
N THR A 25 12.61 10.96 4.35
CA THR A 25 12.40 10.80 2.91
C THR A 25 11.78 9.44 2.65
N LEU A 26 10.61 9.45 2.02
CA LEU A 26 9.79 8.27 1.75
C LEU A 26 9.83 7.96 0.27
N ASN A 27 10.04 6.68 -0.06
CA ASN A 27 9.87 6.19 -1.42
C ASN A 27 8.37 6.11 -1.74
N VAL A 28 8.00 6.53 -2.94
CA VAL A 28 6.64 6.42 -3.47
C VAL A 28 6.56 5.21 -4.38
N LEU A 29 5.58 4.35 -4.13
CA LEU A 29 5.25 3.21 -4.99
C LEU A 29 3.82 3.38 -5.49
N HIS A 30 3.64 3.30 -6.80
CA HIS A 30 2.29 3.25 -7.38
C HIS A 30 1.75 1.83 -7.25
N CYS A 31 0.67 1.67 -6.50
CA CYS A 31 0.09 0.38 -6.14
C CYS A 31 -1.41 0.34 -6.50
N PRO A 32 -1.76 0.40 -7.79
CA PRO A 32 -3.15 0.42 -8.22
C PRO A 32 -3.88 -0.89 -7.89
N GLY A 33 -5.21 -0.84 -7.90
CA GLY A 33 -6.06 -2.01 -7.84
C GLY A 33 -7.27 -1.80 -6.93
N HIS A 34 -7.06 -1.32 -5.71
CA HIS A 34 -8.16 -0.80 -4.88
C HIS A 34 -8.75 0.46 -5.53
N THR A 35 -7.89 1.38 -5.94
CA THR A 35 -8.20 2.50 -6.84
C THR A 35 -7.08 2.63 -7.88
N PRO A 36 -7.31 3.31 -9.01
CA PRO A 36 -6.29 3.48 -10.05
C PRO A 36 -5.09 4.34 -9.61
N GLY A 37 -5.29 5.27 -8.68
CA GLY A 37 -4.29 6.26 -8.27
C GLY A 37 -3.62 5.97 -6.92
N HIS A 38 -3.81 4.76 -6.36
CA HIS A 38 -3.32 4.46 -5.02
C HIS A 38 -1.78 4.43 -4.98
N VAL A 39 -1.20 5.11 -3.99
CA VAL A 39 0.25 5.12 -3.74
C VAL A 39 0.57 4.67 -2.33
N VAL A 40 1.71 4.00 -2.18
CA VAL A 40 2.28 3.55 -0.92
C VAL A 40 3.54 4.36 -0.62
N PHE A 41 3.72 4.68 0.65
CA PHE A 41 4.94 5.33 1.13
C PHE A 41 5.79 4.35 1.91
N HIS A 42 7.05 4.19 1.54
CA HIS A 42 7.98 3.29 2.23
C HIS A 42 9.18 4.05 2.76
N HIS A 43 9.52 3.82 4.03
CA HIS A 43 10.74 4.31 4.65
C HIS A 43 11.71 3.15 4.91
N PRO A 44 12.74 2.95 4.06
CA PRO A 44 13.69 1.86 4.21
C PRO A 44 14.41 1.87 5.56
N GLY A 45 14.80 3.05 6.05
CA GLY A 45 15.58 3.19 7.29
C GLY A 45 14.88 2.66 8.54
N SER A 46 13.54 2.67 8.57
CA SER A 46 12.75 2.12 9.68
C SER A 46 12.04 0.81 9.36
N ALA A 47 12.23 0.26 8.15
CA ALA A 47 11.47 -0.90 7.64
C ALA A 47 9.96 -0.75 7.87
N LEU A 48 9.39 0.39 7.46
CA LEU A 48 7.98 0.73 7.64
C LEU A 48 7.35 1.22 6.33
N ALA A 49 6.17 0.69 5.99
CA ALA A 49 5.38 1.12 4.84
C ALA A 49 3.98 1.58 5.25
N LEU A 50 3.51 2.70 4.71
CA LEU A 50 2.11 3.14 4.80
C LEU A 50 1.41 2.65 3.54
N VAL A 51 0.62 1.58 3.66
CA VAL A 51 0.06 0.87 2.49
C VAL A 51 -1.39 1.22 2.19
N GLY A 52 -2.06 1.96 3.09
CA GLY A 52 -3.47 2.31 2.94
C GLY A 52 -4.33 1.07 2.69
N ASP A 53 -5.27 1.18 1.76
CA ASP A 53 -6.20 0.10 1.40
C ASP A 53 -5.67 -0.84 0.31
N VAL A 54 -4.34 -1.04 0.23
CA VAL A 54 -3.75 -2.06 -0.66
C VAL A 54 -3.72 -3.42 0.04
N LEU A 55 -3.18 -3.49 1.25
CA LEU A 55 -2.95 -4.72 2.00
C LEU A 55 -3.38 -4.55 3.47
N PHE A 56 -4.06 -5.56 4.00
CA PHE A 56 -4.49 -5.64 5.40
C PHE A 56 -3.93 -6.89 6.05
N GLN A 57 -3.97 -6.97 7.39
CA GLN A 57 -3.68 -8.22 8.07
C GLN A 57 -4.73 -9.28 7.68
N GLY A 58 -4.30 -10.33 6.99
CA GLY A 58 -5.16 -11.44 6.54
C GLY A 58 -6.19 -11.08 5.46
N SER A 59 -6.12 -9.89 4.86
CA SER A 59 -7.05 -9.45 3.80
C SER A 59 -6.38 -8.45 2.84
N ILE A 60 -7.14 -7.95 1.85
CA ILE A 60 -6.70 -6.94 0.87
C ILE A 60 -7.78 -5.87 0.67
N GLY A 61 -7.41 -4.78 0.02
CA GLY A 61 -8.37 -3.77 -0.45
C GLY A 61 -9.51 -4.34 -1.28
N ARG A 62 -10.72 -3.77 -1.12
CA ARG A 62 -11.84 -4.11 -2.01
C ARG A 62 -11.60 -3.60 -3.42
N THR A 63 -12.13 -4.29 -4.43
CA THR A 63 -11.94 -3.92 -5.85
C THR A 63 -13.24 -3.88 -6.65
N ASP A 64 -14.38 -3.90 -5.97
CA ASP A 64 -15.72 -3.99 -6.54
C ASP A 64 -16.36 -2.61 -6.79
N PHE A 65 -15.66 -1.52 -6.47
CA PHE A 65 -16.07 -0.16 -6.83
C PHE A 65 -15.59 0.22 -8.24
N PRO A 66 -16.19 1.24 -8.89
CA PRO A 66 -15.76 1.68 -10.21
C PRO A 66 -14.24 1.93 -10.29
N LYS A 67 -13.62 1.35 -11.32
CA LYS A 67 -12.17 1.37 -11.58
C LYS A 67 -11.29 0.57 -10.60
N GLY A 68 -11.89 -0.20 -9.69
CA GLY A 68 -11.18 -1.24 -8.95
C GLY A 68 -10.84 -2.43 -9.86
N ASP A 69 -9.71 -3.10 -9.59
CA ASP A 69 -9.23 -4.27 -10.33
C ASP A 69 -8.46 -5.21 -9.40
N HIS A 70 -9.02 -6.40 -9.18
CA HIS A 70 -8.46 -7.43 -8.31
C HIS A 70 -7.08 -7.93 -8.78
N ASN A 71 -6.94 -8.26 -10.06
CA ASN A 71 -5.69 -8.81 -10.58
C ASN A 71 -4.57 -7.76 -10.52
N THR A 72 -4.91 -6.51 -10.80
CA THR A 72 -4.00 -5.39 -10.65
C THR A 72 -3.62 -5.17 -9.18
N LEU A 73 -4.56 -5.31 -8.23
CA LEU A 73 -4.26 -5.22 -6.79
C LEU A 73 -3.28 -6.32 -6.34
N ILE A 74 -3.55 -7.59 -6.72
CA ILE A 74 -2.67 -8.72 -6.38
C ILE A 74 -1.27 -8.51 -6.98
N ARG A 75 -1.19 -8.03 -8.23
CA ARG A 75 0.09 -7.71 -8.87
C ARG A 75 0.84 -6.61 -8.12
N SER A 76 0.17 -5.52 -7.75
CA SER A 76 0.76 -4.44 -6.94
C SER A 76 1.34 -4.97 -5.63
N ILE A 77 0.60 -5.81 -4.90
CA ILE A 77 1.10 -6.38 -3.64
C ILE A 77 2.37 -7.22 -3.88
N ARG A 78 2.32 -8.12 -4.87
CA ARG A 78 3.40 -9.08 -5.13
C ARG A 78 4.66 -8.45 -5.72
N GLU A 79 4.51 -7.48 -6.60
CA GLU A 79 5.62 -6.90 -7.36
C GLU A 79 6.16 -5.60 -6.73
N LYS A 80 5.36 -4.90 -5.90
CA LYS A 80 5.78 -3.63 -5.27
C LYS A 80 6.02 -3.75 -3.78
N LEU A 81 5.15 -4.44 -3.04
CA LEU A 81 5.26 -4.46 -1.57
C LEU A 81 6.19 -5.56 -1.08
N PHE A 82 6.01 -6.77 -1.57
CA PHE A 82 6.77 -7.94 -1.17
C PHE A 82 8.29 -7.83 -1.39
N PRO A 83 8.79 -7.17 -2.46
CA PRO A 83 10.22 -6.92 -2.63
C PRO A 83 10.83 -5.91 -1.62
N LEU A 84 10.02 -5.21 -0.82
CA LEU A 84 10.51 -4.25 0.19
C LEU A 84 11.12 -4.91 1.43
N GLY A 85 11.14 -6.25 1.48
CA GLY A 85 11.74 -7.03 2.57
C GLY A 85 10.71 -7.56 3.56
N GLY A 86 10.86 -8.83 3.96
CA GLY A 86 9.90 -9.52 4.82
C GLY A 86 9.78 -8.95 6.24
N ASN A 87 10.82 -8.28 6.74
CA ASN A 87 10.83 -7.60 8.04
C ASN A 87 10.12 -6.24 8.01
N THR A 88 9.78 -5.71 6.83
CA THR A 88 9.04 -4.45 6.70
C THR A 88 7.64 -4.62 7.28
N ARG A 89 7.34 -3.81 8.29
CA ARG A 89 6.00 -3.67 8.86
C ARG A 89 5.19 -2.73 8.01
N PHE A 90 3.88 -2.90 7.97
CA PHE A 90 3.00 -1.95 7.29
C PHE A 90 1.88 -1.41 8.18
N ILE A 91 1.52 -0.15 7.93
CA ILE A 91 0.34 0.54 8.46
C ILE A 91 -0.75 0.47 7.39
N PRO A 92 -1.82 -0.31 7.61
CA PRO A 92 -2.96 -0.33 6.69
C PRO A 92 -3.83 0.92 6.86
N GLY A 93 -4.73 1.15 5.92
CA GLY A 93 -5.81 2.14 6.07
C GLY A 93 -6.79 1.77 7.18
N HIS A 94 -6.93 0.47 7.46
CA HIS A 94 -7.90 -0.09 8.40
C HIS A 94 -7.33 -1.32 9.12
N GLY A 95 -7.71 -1.48 10.39
CA GLY A 95 -7.33 -2.65 11.19
C GLY A 95 -5.88 -2.62 11.70
N PRO A 96 -5.38 -3.75 12.23
CA PRO A 96 -4.06 -3.83 12.86
C PRO A 96 -2.91 -3.89 11.84
N MET A 97 -1.73 -3.47 12.28
CA MET A 97 -0.48 -3.63 11.52
C MET A 97 -0.08 -5.11 11.36
N SER A 98 0.70 -5.40 10.32
CA SER A 98 1.34 -6.71 10.10
C SER A 98 2.71 -6.54 9.42
N THR A 99 3.34 -7.63 8.98
CA THR A 99 4.61 -7.64 8.21
C THR A 99 4.40 -8.27 6.84
N PHE A 100 5.23 -7.90 5.87
CA PHE A 100 5.14 -8.52 4.54
C PHE A 100 5.45 -10.02 4.57
N ALA A 101 6.37 -10.48 5.42
CA ALA A 101 6.62 -11.91 5.59
C ALA A 101 5.40 -12.67 6.11
N GLN A 102 4.67 -12.11 7.09
CA GLN A 102 3.44 -12.71 7.62
C GLN A 102 2.40 -12.82 6.50
N GLU A 103 2.13 -11.74 5.77
CA GLU A 103 1.10 -11.76 4.73
C GLU A 103 1.50 -12.66 3.54
N GLN A 104 2.77 -12.71 3.15
CA GLN A 104 3.25 -13.70 2.18
C GLN A 104 2.98 -15.15 2.60
N ALA A 105 3.08 -15.44 3.90
CA ALA A 105 2.94 -16.80 4.41
C ALA A 105 1.48 -17.21 4.67
N THR A 106 0.62 -16.27 5.08
CA THR A 106 -0.69 -16.59 5.65
C THR A 106 -1.87 -15.90 4.99
N ASN A 107 -1.67 -14.84 4.22
CA ASN A 107 -2.81 -14.09 3.67
C ASN A 107 -3.47 -14.89 2.54
N PRO A 108 -4.78 -15.22 2.65
CA PRO A 108 -5.45 -16.11 1.70
C PRO A 108 -5.49 -15.58 0.27
N PHE A 109 -5.36 -14.26 0.08
CA PHE A 109 -5.43 -13.63 -1.24
C PHE A 109 -4.09 -13.63 -1.99
N VAL A 110 -2.96 -13.67 -1.27
CA VAL A 110 -1.63 -13.44 -1.86
C VAL A 110 -0.61 -14.53 -1.58
N SER A 111 -0.84 -15.42 -0.60
CA SER A 111 0.11 -16.46 -0.17
C SER A 111 0.33 -17.63 -1.14
N GLY A 112 -0.37 -17.66 -2.29
CA GLY A 112 -0.22 -18.73 -3.31
C GLY A 112 -0.68 -20.12 -2.85
N ARG A 113 -1.13 -20.25 -1.60
CA ARG A 113 -1.64 -21.49 -0.98
C ARG A 113 -3.11 -21.78 -1.28
N HIS A 114 -3.76 -20.93 -2.06
CA HIS A 114 -5.15 -21.08 -2.51
C HIS A 114 -5.21 -21.07 -4.04
N GLY A 115 -4.37 -21.90 -4.66
CA GLY A 115 -4.48 -22.30 -6.07
C GLY A 115 -5.13 -23.67 -6.18
#